data_AF-A0A8J4XI29-F1
#
_entry.id   AF-A0A8J4XI29-F1
#
_cell.length_a   1.000
_cell.length_b   1.000
_cell.length_c   1.000
_cell.angle_alpha   90.00
_cell.angle_beta   90.00
_cell.angle_gamma   90.00
#
_symmetry.space_group_name_H-M   'P 1'
#
loop_
_entity.id
_entity.type
_entity.pdbx_description
1 polymer ?
#
loop_
_entity_poly.entity_id
_entity_poly.type
_entity_poly.pdbx_seq_one_letter_code
_entity_poly.pdbx_strand_id
1 'polypeptide(L)'
;MYVKTAQTTDNKTGNMFNPVLGSTITGKCRAMLYETIVNNEMEKDIIFMYADSIATTKKLELDSKKLGAFSQDFKGSIFALQSGFYSKSGYFERSRGIGQLGDETILHKDTKIDSKGRLVYEFEKKRVGTLKLNIKQNTIENIGAFSTVKKNLKLNGDRGRQWWGKLTDIRLKERNTSTPFCFPLDDPRKI
;
A
#
# COMPACT_ATOMS: atom_id res chain seq x y z
N MET A 1 -9.84 18.43 6.59
CA MET A 1 -10.53 18.83 7.84
C MET A 1 -10.43 17.73 8.91
N TYR A 2 -10.89 16.49 8.67
CA TYR A 2 -10.90 15.44 9.70
C TYR A 2 -9.54 15.14 10.36
N VAL A 3 -8.42 15.17 9.61
CA VAL A 3 -7.07 14.89 10.18
C VAL A 3 -6.75 15.83 11.35
N LYS A 4 -7.28 17.05 11.35
CA LYS A 4 -7.07 18.02 12.43
C LYS A 4 -7.66 17.57 13.77
N THR A 5 -8.67 16.69 13.75
CA THR A 5 -9.28 16.17 14.98
C THR A 5 -8.44 15.12 15.68
N ALA A 6 -7.44 14.55 15.00
CA ALA A 6 -6.50 13.59 15.57
C ALA A 6 -5.03 14.06 15.49
N GLN A 7 -4.79 15.34 15.15
CA GLN A 7 -3.43 15.85 14.95
C GLN A 7 -2.70 15.97 16.29
N THR A 8 -1.56 15.27 16.37
CA THR A 8 -0.54 15.44 17.40
C THR A 8 0.80 15.81 16.74
N THR A 9 1.48 16.82 17.25
CA THR A 9 2.85 17.20 16.83
C THR A 9 3.69 17.37 18.09
N ASP A 10 4.84 16.68 18.18
CA ASP A 10 5.76 16.76 19.34
C ASP A 10 5.06 16.60 20.70
N ASN A 11 4.21 15.57 20.82
CA ASN A 11 3.37 15.30 21.99
C ASN A 11 2.38 16.42 22.39
N LYS A 12 2.15 17.40 21.52
CA LYS A 12 1.12 18.44 21.70
C LYS A 12 -0.07 18.18 20.79
N THR A 13 -1.26 18.40 21.33
CA THR A 13 -2.53 18.29 20.60
C THR A 13 -2.82 19.57 19.84
N GLY A 14 -3.34 19.47 18.61
CA GLY A 14 -3.79 20.64 17.85
C GLY A 14 -5.02 21.32 18.45
N ASN A 15 -5.30 22.56 18.04
CA ASN A 15 -6.43 23.35 18.55
C ASN A 15 -7.82 22.75 18.28
N MET A 16 -7.94 21.83 17.32
CA MET A 16 -9.18 21.12 17.01
C MET A 16 -9.14 19.65 17.44
N PHE A 17 -8.24 19.28 18.34
CA PHE A 17 -8.06 17.89 18.76
C PHE A 17 -9.32 17.36 19.45
N ASN A 18 -9.95 16.39 18.80
CA ASN A 18 -11.10 15.66 19.30
C ASN A 18 -10.97 14.20 18.79
N PRO A 19 -10.28 13.33 19.54
CA PRO A 19 -9.97 11.98 19.10
C PRO A 19 -11.21 11.11 19.00
N VAL A 20 -12.28 11.44 19.74
CA VAL A 20 -13.58 10.76 19.64
C VAL A 20 -14.16 11.00 18.24
N LEU A 21 -14.23 12.25 17.79
CA LEU A 21 -14.72 12.56 16.44
C LEU A 21 -13.85 11.89 15.35
N GLY A 22 -12.52 11.97 15.47
CA GLY A 22 -11.62 11.32 14.51
C GLY A 22 -11.80 9.80 14.46
N SER A 23 -11.95 9.16 15.62
CA SER A 23 -12.17 7.72 15.73
C SER A 23 -13.54 7.32 15.17
N THR A 24 -14.60 8.08 15.45
CA THR A 24 -15.95 7.84 14.92
C THR A 24 -15.98 7.95 13.40
N ILE A 25 -15.37 8.99 12.82
CA ILE A 25 -15.30 9.16 11.35
C ILE A 25 -14.59 7.96 10.72
N THR A 26 -13.39 7.62 11.19
CA THR A 26 -12.62 6.50 10.62
C THR A 26 -13.25 5.14 10.87
N GLY A 27 -13.93 4.96 12.00
CA GLY A 27 -14.69 3.76 12.32
C GLY A 27 -15.88 3.59 11.38
N LYS A 28 -16.64 4.66 11.13
CA LYS A 28 -17.77 4.65 10.20
C LYS A 28 -17.35 4.37 8.76
N CYS A 29 -16.26 4.98 8.28
CA CYS A 29 -15.71 4.67 6.95
C CYS A 29 -15.34 3.19 6.82
N ARG A 30 -14.68 2.61 7.84
CA ARG A 30 -14.34 1.18 7.84
C ARG A 30 -15.59 0.29 7.85
N ALA A 31 -16.59 0.63 8.65
CA ALA A 31 -17.85 -0.11 8.71
C ALA A 31 -18.56 -0.12 7.35
N MET A 32 -18.69 1.04 6.70
CA MET A 32 -19.32 1.14 5.36
C MET A 32 -18.57 0.32 4.30
N LEU A 33 -17.24 0.29 4.38
CA LEU A 33 -16.40 -0.51 3.48
C LEU A 33 -16.65 -2.02 3.69
N TYR A 34 -16.67 -2.49 4.94
CA TYR A 34 -16.97 -3.89 5.26
C TYR A 34 -18.40 -4.28 4.92
N GLU A 35 -19.38 -3.41 5.21
CA GLU A 35 -20.78 -3.62 4.85
C GLU A 35 -20.94 -3.80 3.34
N THR A 36 -20.25 -2.98 2.54
CA THR A 36 -20.26 -3.13 1.08
C THR A 36 -19.68 -4.47 0.64
N ILE A 37 -18.60 -4.92 1.27
CA ILE A 37 -17.97 -6.21 0.98
C ILE A 37 -18.92 -7.38 1.26
N VAL A 38 -19.54 -7.38 2.43
CA VAL A 38 -20.43 -8.46 2.89
C VAL A 38 -21.72 -8.47 2.07
N ASN A 39 -22.35 -7.30 1.87
CA ASN A 39 -23.61 -7.19 1.13
C ASN A 39 -23.45 -7.55 -0.36
N ASN A 40 -22.23 -7.53 -0.89
CA ASN A 40 -21.94 -7.91 -2.28
C ASN A 40 -21.13 -9.21 -2.37
N GLU A 41 -20.97 -9.96 -1.28
CA GLU A 41 -20.26 -11.26 -1.24
C GLU A 41 -18.89 -11.20 -1.93
N MET A 42 -18.03 -10.27 -1.52
CA MET A 42 -16.75 -9.96 -2.16
C MET A 42 -15.53 -10.54 -1.42
N GLU A 43 -15.69 -11.18 -0.27
CA GLU A 43 -14.62 -11.55 0.66
C GLU A 43 -13.52 -12.39 0.02
N LYS A 44 -13.88 -13.22 -0.96
CA LYS A 44 -12.96 -14.10 -1.67
C LYS A 44 -12.29 -13.41 -2.87
N ASP A 45 -12.91 -12.37 -3.41
CA ASP A 45 -12.52 -11.65 -4.64
C ASP A 45 -11.70 -10.38 -4.39
N ILE A 46 -11.60 -9.94 -3.14
CA ILE A 46 -10.81 -8.76 -2.77
C ILE A 46 -9.32 -9.03 -2.98
N ILE A 47 -8.69 -8.13 -3.74
CA ILE A 47 -7.24 -8.09 -3.94
C ILE A 47 -6.60 -7.23 -2.84
N PHE A 48 -7.07 -5.99 -2.66
CA PHE A 48 -6.65 -5.10 -1.58
C PHE A 48 -7.69 -4.02 -1.31
N MET A 49 -7.53 -3.35 -0.17
CA MET A 49 -8.35 -2.21 0.25
C MET A 49 -7.44 -1.03 0.56
N TYR A 50 -7.89 0.19 0.25
CA TYR A 50 -7.15 1.41 0.51
C TYR A 50 -8.09 2.55 0.95
N ALA A 51 -8.12 2.82 2.26
CA ALA A 51 -8.97 3.83 2.91
C ALA A 51 -10.47 3.68 2.62
N ASP A 52 -10.92 4.14 1.47
CA ASP A 52 -12.28 4.19 0.95
C ASP A 52 -12.46 3.38 -0.36
N SER A 53 -11.39 2.75 -0.85
CA SER A 53 -11.37 2.03 -2.12
C SER A 53 -11.23 0.52 -1.93
N ILE A 54 -11.90 -0.26 -2.77
CA ILE A 54 -11.82 -1.72 -2.82
C ILE A 54 -11.40 -2.14 -4.23
N ALA A 55 -10.31 -2.91 -4.34
CA ALA A 55 -9.93 -3.56 -5.58
C ALA A 55 -10.35 -5.03 -5.54
N THR A 56 -11.13 -5.45 -6.54
CA THR A 56 -11.75 -6.78 -6.59
C THR A 56 -11.65 -7.39 -7.98
N THR A 57 -11.59 -8.72 -8.05
CA THR A 57 -11.75 -9.47 -9.31
C THR A 57 -13.20 -9.62 -9.73
N LYS A 58 -14.16 -9.45 -8.80
CA LYS A 58 -15.60 -9.52 -9.07
C LYS A 58 -16.05 -8.24 -9.77
N LYS A 59 -16.71 -8.38 -10.91
CA LYS A 59 -17.38 -7.24 -11.56
C LYS A 59 -18.60 -6.84 -10.72
N LEU A 60 -18.69 -5.57 -10.36
CA LEU A 60 -19.81 -5.00 -9.62
C LEU A 60 -20.51 -3.96 -10.49
N GLU A 61 -21.82 -3.94 -10.45
CA GLU A 61 -22.65 -2.92 -11.12
C GLU A 61 -22.91 -1.74 -10.15
N LEU A 62 -21.83 -1.23 -9.53
CA LEU A 62 -21.86 -0.10 -8.59
C LEU A 62 -21.30 1.14 -9.29
N ASP A 63 -22.17 2.00 -9.82
CA ASP A 63 -21.78 3.29 -10.41
C ASP A 63 -22.74 4.41 -9.95
N SER A 64 -22.55 4.88 -8.72
CA SER A 64 -23.37 5.92 -8.13
C SER A 64 -22.60 7.23 -7.97
N LYS A 65 -23.23 8.35 -8.32
CA LYS A 65 -22.71 9.71 -8.08
C LYS A 65 -23.12 10.28 -6.72
N LYS A 66 -23.88 9.53 -5.92
CA LYS A 66 -24.35 10.00 -4.60
C LYS A 66 -23.19 10.03 -3.61
N LEU A 67 -23.15 11.07 -2.77
CA LEU A 67 -22.16 11.18 -1.71
C LEU A 67 -22.19 9.94 -0.80
N GLY A 68 -21.02 9.33 -0.59
CA GLY A 68 -20.87 8.15 0.26
C GLY A 68 -21.21 6.82 -0.44
N ALA A 69 -21.64 6.83 -1.70
CA ALA A 69 -21.82 5.62 -2.49
C ALA A 69 -20.54 5.24 -3.24
N PHE A 70 -20.39 3.96 -3.56
CA PHE A 70 -19.30 3.47 -4.39
C PHE A 70 -19.56 3.75 -5.88
N SER A 71 -18.50 4.08 -6.59
CA SER A 71 -18.44 4.18 -8.04
C SER A 71 -17.21 3.47 -8.57
N GLN A 72 -17.24 3.10 -9.85
CA GLN A 72 -16.10 2.45 -10.48
C GLN A 72 -15.02 3.48 -10.83
N ASP A 73 -13.94 3.52 -10.05
CA ASP A 73 -12.78 4.39 -10.32
C ASP A 73 -11.91 3.87 -11.48
N PHE A 74 -11.66 2.56 -11.53
CA PHE A 74 -10.73 1.96 -12.49
C PHE A 74 -11.11 0.53 -12.86
N LYS A 75 -10.89 0.17 -14.13
CA LYS A 75 -10.96 -1.20 -14.65
C LYS A 75 -9.71 -1.50 -15.45
N GLY A 76 -9.00 -2.58 -15.09
CA GLY A 76 -7.80 -3.02 -15.79
C GLY A 76 -6.89 -3.86 -14.90
N SER A 77 -5.63 -3.97 -15.31
CA SER A 77 -4.62 -4.76 -14.63
C SER A 77 -4.11 -4.03 -13.38
N ILE A 78 -4.10 -4.71 -12.24
CA ILE A 78 -3.51 -4.19 -11.00
C ILE A 78 -2.40 -5.12 -10.54
N PHE A 79 -1.28 -4.53 -10.17
CA PHE A 79 -0.21 -5.21 -9.46
C PHE A 79 -0.07 -4.55 -8.09
N ALA A 80 -0.14 -5.31 -7.01
CA ALA A 80 -0.04 -4.80 -5.65
C ALA A 80 0.91 -5.68 -4.82
N LEU A 81 1.83 -5.04 -4.11
CA LEU A 81 2.67 -5.67 -3.10
C LEU A 81 2.48 -4.93 -1.78
N GLN A 82 2.14 -5.68 -0.72
CA GLN A 82 2.02 -5.14 0.64
C GLN A 82 1.08 -3.91 0.73
N SER A 83 1.11 -3.22 1.88
CA SER A 83 0.41 -1.96 2.05
C SER A 83 1.17 -0.81 1.36
N GLY A 84 0.65 -0.35 0.23
CA GLY A 84 1.05 0.91 -0.39
C GLY A 84 2.15 0.84 -1.45
N PHE A 85 2.39 -0.33 -2.04
CA PHE A 85 3.13 -0.46 -3.29
C PHE A 85 2.22 -1.10 -4.35
N TYR A 86 1.68 -0.31 -5.28
CA TYR A 86 0.81 -0.86 -6.33
C TYR A 86 0.85 -0.03 -7.61
N SER A 87 0.53 -0.68 -8.73
CA SER A 87 0.40 -0.09 -10.05
C SER A 87 -0.93 -0.42 -10.70
N LYS A 88 -1.49 0.54 -11.43
CA LYS A 88 -2.65 0.37 -12.32
C LYS A 88 -2.17 0.44 -13.76
N SER A 89 -2.47 -0.59 -14.57
CA SER A 89 -2.02 -0.69 -15.97
C SER A 89 -0.51 -0.44 -16.17
N GLY A 90 0.32 -0.90 -15.23
CA GLY A 90 1.78 -0.73 -15.27
C GLY A 90 2.30 0.62 -14.72
N TYR A 91 1.42 1.57 -14.42
CA TYR A 91 1.81 2.84 -13.77
C TYR A 91 1.71 2.74 -12.26
N PHE A 92 2.83 2.92 -11.55
CA PHE A 92 2.87 2.87 -10.09
C PHE A 92 2.30 4.16 -9.48
N GLU A 93 1.08 4.08 -8.93
CA GLU A 93 0.45 5.21 -8.24
C GLU A 93 1.04 5.47 -6.85
N ARG A 94 1.45 4.40 -6.16
CA ARG A 94 2.07 4.52 -4.83
C ARG A 94 3.24 3.58 -4.66
N SER A 95 4.22 4.13 -3.95
CA SER A 95 5.53 3.53 -3.71
C SER A 95 5.99 3.77 -2.28
N ARG A 96 5.15 3.40 -1.29
CA ARG A 96 5.56 3.45 0.13
C ARG A 96 6.85 2.65 0.30
N GLY A 97 7.82 3.25 1.00
CA GLY A 97 9.17 2.68 1.17
C GLY A 97 10.19 3.03 0.07
N ILE A 98 9.77 3.70 -1.01
CA ILE A 98 10.64 3.98 -2.16
C ILE A 98 10.84 5.50 -2.38
N GLY A 99 9.99 6.33 -1.77
CA GLY A 99 9.94 7.79 -1.93
C GLY A 99 8.79 8.21 -2.85
N GLN A 100 8.48 9.51 -2.93
CA GLN A 100 7.54 10.01 -3.95
C GLN A 100 8.13 9.70 -5.34
N LEU A 101 7.38 8.90 -6.10
CA LEU A 101 7.54 8.76 -7.54
C LEU A 101 7.09 10.08 -8.17
N GLY A 102 8.03 10.96 -8.51
CA GLY A 102 7.76 12.02 -9.48
C GLY A 102 7.71 11.40 -10.88
N ASP A 103 8.51 11.93 -11.80
CA ASP A 103 8.68 11.38 -13.15
C ASP A 103 9.51 10.08 -13.21
N GLU A 104 9.63 9.36 -12.08
CA GLU A 104 10.42 8.12 -12.01
C GLU A 104 9.61 6.94 -12.58
N THR A 105 10.17 6.20 -13.54
CA THR A 105 9.58 4.93 -14.00
C THR A 105 10.14 3.76 -13.19
N ILE A 106 9.28 2.90 -12.66
CA ILE A 106 9.68 1.63 -12.02
C ILE A 106 9.61 0.51 -13.05
N LEU A 107 10.72 -0.19 -13.23
CA LEU A 107 10.79 -1.40 -14.04
C LEU A 107 11.03 -2.60 -13.13
N HIS A 108 10.14 -3.59 -13.22
CA HIS A 108 10.35 -4.88 -12.55
C HIS A 108 11.55 -5.59 -13.18
N LYS A 109 12.44 -6.16 -12.35
CA LYS A 109 13.51 -7.04 -12.82
C LYS A 109 13.31 -8.49 -12.41
N ASP A 110 13.23 -8.77 -11.10
CA ASP A 110 13.14 -10.15 -10.61
C ASP A 110 12.74 -10.22 -9.13
N THR A 111 12.46 -11.43 -8.63
CA THR A 111 12.37 -11.77 -7.21
C THR A 111 13.55 -12.67 -6.82
N LYS A 112 14.32 -12.28 -5.81
CA LYS A 112 15.53 -13.00 -5.40
C LYS A 112 15.69 -13.10 -3.89
N ILE A 113 16.62 -13.94 -3.46
CA ILE A 113 17.09 -13.97 -2.07
C ILE A 113 18.30 -13.04 -1.96
N ASP A 114 18.24 -12.08 -1.03
CA ASP A 114 19.36 -11.19 -0.77
C ASP A 114 20.47 -11.87 0.06
N SER A 115 21.61 -11.19 0.23
CA SER A 115 22.74 -11.68 1.02
C SER A 115 22.42 -11.94 2.50
N LYS A 116 21.23 -11.54 2.97
CA LYS A 116 20.74 -11.78 4.34
C LYS A 116 19.66 -12.87 4.37
N GLY A 117 19.49 -13.65 3.30
CA GLY A 117 18.50 -14.73 3.22
C GLY A 117 17.05 -14.25 3.10
N ARG A 118 16.81 -12.98 2.71
CA ARG A 118 15.46 -12.41 2.64
C ARG A 118 14.93 -12.43 1.22
N LEU A 119 13.68 -12.83 1.05
CA LEU A 119 12.95 -12.69 -0.20
C LEU A 119 12.69 -11.21 -0.51
N VAL A 120 13.25 -10.74 -1.62
CA VAL A 120 13.16 -9.35 -2.08
C VAL A 120 12.68 -9.26 -3.52
N TYR A 121 11.90 -8.22 -3.79
CA TYR A 121 11.52 -7.80 -5.13
C TYR A 121 12.49 -6.71 -5.59
N GLU A 122 13.28 -7.00 -6.63
CA GLU A 122 14.21 -6.05 -7.23
C GLU A 122 13.51 -5.25 -8.32
N PHE A 123 13.65 -3.93 -8.24
CA PHE A 123 13.17 -3.01 -9.25
C PHE A 123 14.22 -1.94 -9.53
N GLU A 124 14.16 -1.41 -10.74
CA GLU A 124 14.96 -0.27 -11.14
C GLU A 124 14.10 0.97 -11.17
N LYS A 125 14.65 2.06 -10.64
CA LYS A 125 14.05 3.39 -10.75
C LYS A 125 15.00 4.31 -11.48
N LYS A 126 14.49 5.03 -12.46
CA LYS A 126 15.22 6.14 -13.10
C LYS A 126 15.03 7.39 -12.26
N ARG A 127 16.11 8.06 -11.87
CA ARG A 127 16.06 9.30 -11.10
C ARG A 127 17.02 10.34 -11.66
N VAL A 128 16.71 11.61 -11.44
CA VAL A 128 17.61 12.71 -11.74
C VAL A 128 18.54 12.94 -10.54
N GLY A 129 19.83 13.10 -10.80
CA GLY A 129 20.81 13.46 -9.79
C GLY A 129 20.57 14.88 -9.27
N THR A 130 20.11 15.01 -8.03
CA THR A 130 19.94 16.33 -7.39
C THR A 130 21.26 16.89 -6.89
N LEU A 131 21.37 18.22 -6.81
CA LEU A 131 22.56 18.92 -6.33
C LEU A 131 23.04 18.37 -4.98
N LYS A 132 22.13 18.25 -4.01
CA LYS A 132 22.42 17.72 -2.67
C LYS A 132 22.98 16.29 -2.70
N LEU A 133 22.45 15.43 -3.55
CA LEU A 133 22.86 14.03 -3.63
C LEU A 133 24.26 13.90 -4.23
N ASN A 134 24.50 14.59 -5.35
CA ASN A 134 25.76 14.53 -6.08
C ASN A 134 26.91 15.20 -5.32
N ILE A 135 26.67 16.30 -4.60
CA ILE A 135 27.68 16.90 -3.71
C ILE A 135 28.08 15.90 -2.62
N LYS A 136 27.12 15.23 -1.98
CA LYS A 136 27.40 14.26 -0.93
C LYS A 136 28.18 13.04 -1.43
N GLN A 137 27.97 12.65 -2.70
CA GLN A 137 28.62 11.49 -3.32
C GLN A 137 29.90 11.84 -4.09
N ASN A 138 30.28 13.13 -4.11
CA ASN A 138 31.41 13.65 -4.88
C ASN A 138 31.34 13.35 -6.39
N THR A 139 30.14 13.46 -6.95
CA THR A 139 29.81 13.18 -8.36
C THR A 139 29.13 14.39 -9.01
N ILE A 140 29.78 15.56 -8.95
CA ILE A 140 29.21 16.86 -9.34
C ILE A 140 28.83 16.88 -10.83
N GLU A 141 29.59 16.18 -11.68
CA GLU A 141 29.34 15.99 -13.11
C GLU A 141 28.01 15.29 -13.43
N ASN A 142 27.42 14.60 -12.45
CA ASN A 142 26.16 13.89 -12.59
C ASN A 142 24.94 14.70 -12.11
N ILE A 143 25.09 16.00 -11.84
CA ILE A 143 23.98 16.90 -11.52
C ILE A 143 23.10 17.09 -12.75
N GLY A 144 21.79 16.84 -12.61
CA GLY A 144 20.83 16.90 -13.73
C GLY A 144 20.87 15.67 -14.65
N ALA A 145 21.83 14.76 -14.49
CA ALA A 145 21.89 13.52 -15.25
C ALA A 145 20.86 12.50 -14.76
N PHE A 146 20.29 11.75 -15.71
CA PHE A 146 19.45 10.60 -15.39
C PHE A 146 20.32 9.39 -15.04
N SER A 147 20.05 8.76 -13.91
CA SER A 147 20.71 7.55 -13.46
C SER A 147 19.69 6.47 -13.10
N THR A 148 20.04 5.21 -13.37
CA THR A 148 19.24 4.06 -12.96
C THR A 148 19.76 3.55 -11.63
N VAL A 149 18.86 3.41 -10.65
CA VAL A 149 19.20 2.89 -9.33
C VAL A 149 18.40 1.61 -9.08
N LYS A 150 19.12 0.53 -8.76
CA LYS A 150 18.52 -0.72 -8.29
C LYS A 150 18.09 -0.56 -6.84
N LYS A 151 16.87 -1.00 -6.53
CA LYS A 151 16.34 -1.07 -5.17
C LYS A 151 15.65 -2.40 -4.94
N ASN A 152 15.69 -2.81 -3.68
CA ASN A 152 15.07 -4.05 -3.22
C ASN A 152 13.96 -3.72 -2.23
N LEU A 153 12.78 -4.28 -2.48
CA LEU A 153 11.65 -4.26 -1.56
C LEU A 153 11.55 -5.62 -0.86
N LYS A 154 11.57 -5.64 0.48
CA LYS A 154 11.43 -6.88 1.25
C LYS A 154 9.99 -7.35 1.19
N LEU A 155 9.72 -8.54 0.64
CA LEU A 155 8.36 -9.05 0.43
C LEU A 155 7.66 -9.52 1.72
N ASN A 156 8.42 -10.01 2.71
CA ASN A 156 7.92 -10.27 4.08
C ASN A 156 8.20 -9.07 5.00
N GLY A 157 7.78 -7.88 4.57
CA GLY A 157 8.08 -6.59 5.20
C GLY A 157 6.88 -5.91 5.86
N ASP A 158 5.65 -6.33 5.56
CA ASP A 158 4.45 -5.78 6.19
C ASP A 158 4.39 -6.16 7.67
N ARG A 159 4.19 -5.14 8.50
CA ARG A 159 4.12 -5.24 9.97
C ARG A 159 2.81 -4.68 10.52
N GLY A 160 1.86 -4.29 9.66
CA GLY A 160 0.58 -3.73 10.09
C GLY A 160 -0.44 -4.79 10.54
N ARG A 161 -0.13 -6.07 10.34
CA ARG A 161 -0.99 -7.23 10.62
C ARG A 161 -0.15 -8.41 11.05
N GLN A 162 -0.79 -9.39 11.69
CA GLN A 162 -0.22 -10.70 11.93
C GLN A 162 -0.42 -11.55 10.67
N TRP A 163 0.68 -12.05 10.11
CA TRP A 163 0.66 -12.97 8.96
C TRP A 163 0.92 -14.39 9.46
N TRP A 164 0.09 -15.36 9.03
CA TRP A 164 0.14 -16.74 9.52
C TRP A 164 1.09 -17.65 8.74
N GLY A 165 1.57 -17.19 7.59
CA GLY A 165 2.62 -17.80 6.80
C GLY A 165 3.70 -16.81 6.39
N LYS A 166 4.73 -17.31 5.70
CA LYS A 166 5.76 -16.49 5.06
C LYS A 166 5.75 -16.75 3.57
N LEU A 167 5.87 -15.69 2.78
CA LEU A 167 6.05 -15.83 1.36
C LEU A 167 7.45 -16.40 1.09
N THR A 168 7.51 -17.51 0.38
CA THR A 168 8.75 -18.18 -0.06
C THR A 168 9.04 -17.90 -1.52
N ASP A 169 8.00 -17.85 -2.36
CA ASP A 169 8.08 -17.56 -3.80
C ASP A 169 6.76 -16.94 -4.30
N ILE A 170 6.84 -15.87 -5.09
CA ILE A 170 5.66 -15.18 -5.67
C ILE A 170 4.96 -15.99 -6.76
N ARG A 171 5.65 -16.97 -7.36
CA ARG A 171 5.15 -17.77 -8.50
C ARG A 171 4.21 -18.89 -8.07
N LEU A 172 4.23 -19.27 -6.79
CA LEU A 172 3.43 -20.37 -6.25
C LEU A 172 1.93 -20.04 -6.18
N LYS A 173 1.54 -18.76 -6.38
CA LYS A 173 0.14 -18.29 -6.32
C LYS A 173 -0.60 -18.67 -5.03
N GLU A 174 0.14 -18.83 -3.94
CA GLU A 174 -0.40 -19.19 -2.64
C GLU A 174 -1.06 -17.98 -1.96
N ARG A 175 -2.18 -18.23 -1.27
CA ARG A 175 -2.86 -17.25 -0.43
C ARG A 175 -2.39 -17.42 1.02
N ASN A 176 -1.94 -16.33 1.63
CA ASN A 176 -1.57 -16.31 3.05
C ASN A 176 -2.67 -15.64 3.87
N THR A 177 -3.03 -16.25 5.00
CA THR A 177 -4.01 -15.71 5.94
C THR A 177 -3.36 -14.63 6.81
N SER A 178 -4.12 -13.58 7.13
CA SER A 178 -3.69 -12.55 8.07
C SER A 178 -4.81 -12.14 9.02
N THR A 179 -4.44 -11.70 10.22
CA THR A 179 -5.36 -11.12 11.20
C THR A 179 -4.89 -9.71 11.59
N PRO A 180 -5.80 -8.73 11.71
CA PRO A 180 -5.45 -7.42 12.27
C PRO A 180 -5.11 -7.55 13.75
N PHE A 181 -4.18 -6.74 14.26
CA PHE A 181 -3.82 -6.75 15.69
C PHE A 181 -4.94 -6.37 16.65
N CYS A 182 -6.02 -5.77 16.15
CA CYS A 182 -7.18 -5.38 16.95
C CYS A 182 -8.15 -6.54 17.22
N PHE A 183 -7.93 -7.73 16.66
CA PHE A 183 -8.72 -8.92 16.96
C PHE A 183 -7.96 -9.84 17.93
N PRO A 184 -8.66 -10.55 18.83
CA PRO A 184 -8.03 -11.54 19.70
C PRO A 184 -7.24 -12.58 18.88
N LEU A 185 -6.06 -12.95 19.39
CA LEU A 185 -5.04 -13.78 18.73
C LEU A 185 -5.42 -15.28 18.64
N ASP A 186 -6.70 -15.59 18.48
CA ASP A 186 -7.09 -16.96 18.19
C ASP A 186 -6.71 -17.30 16.74
N ASP A 187 -6.19 -18.51 16.52
CA ASP A 187 -5.86 -19.00 15.18
C ASP A 187 -7.12 -18.87 14.30
N PRO A 188 -7.07 -18.17 13.15
CA PRO A 188 -8.23 -18.03 12.27
C PRO A 188 -8.73 -19.36 11.70
N ARG A 189 -8.00 -20.47 11.89
CA ARG A 189 -8.47 -21.84 11.61
C ARG A 189 -9.36 -22.43 12.73
N LYS A 190 -9.49 -21.74 13.86
CA LYS A 190 -10.32 -22.13 15.01
C LYS A 190 -11.57 -21.26 15.18
N ILE A 191 -11.78 -20.30 14.27
CA ILE A 191 -13.00 -19.49 14.12
C ILE A 191 -13.71 -19.99 12.86
#